data_AF-A0A6P7JCT5-F1
#
_entry.id   AF-A0A6P7JCT5-F1
#
_cell.length_a   1.000
_cell.length_b   1.000
_cell.length_c   1.000
_cell.angle_alpha   90.00
_cell.angle_beta   90.00
_cell.angle_gamma   90.00
#
_symmetry.space_group_name_H-M   'P 1'
#
loop_
_entity.id
_entity.type
_entity.pdbx_description
1 polymer ?
#
loop_
_entity_poly.entity_id
_entity_poly.type
_entity_poly.pdbx_seq_one_letter_code
_entity_poly.pdbx_strand_id
1 'polypeptide(L)'
;MKRCLGLKDWQNQRMGHKRAQKLFTSSVETSSDVSGRIPQKEPPAKPLILPADELKRITSMSRGLIKEEREALKQAYQKKKDEEMKAAEEARRQIIKADLSRLENQTLTELDQESRERVQCLVKRADELKMEEEEEIKMLNQLIHGAQCQDTLDAQIQEKQWMLSQLTEEEKRLDAMMDVERRKALENSEKIDEMRKQERIKGMQQIHDQIQQRLEEKLMQDEIKEMEKQQVQENQERINQEDLKALERKKLEHQLLQEEIMRINAETMRAKEQRLQQEKLADMRDMEYTKNKQEREAEYEAEQKRIKKEKELEIARLRAQQEKARDYKAEQDELRARRNQEIADREWRRKERELAAKRGRDEEMLRVARLEQIQNKEHCLSIEAGREKAEFDRVLNAQQEAIAKQKEQEKRQHKRAAQHAQAIRQQMKERELSVIAKRSEIFKEAERLIEEAQQRRARLDAIKEKKLKELRATGLSEKYCTEVERKARGLKL
;
A
#
# COMPACT_ATOMS: atom_id res chain seq x y z
N MET A 1 -36.73 33.14 10.10
CA MET A 1 -36.64 34.22 9.09
C MET A 1 -36.33 33.55 7.76
N LYS A 2 -37.21 33.56 6.74
CA LYS A 2 -37.41 34.69 5.78
C LYS A 2 -36.03 35.12 5.23
N ARG A 3 -35.66 35.07 3.94
CA ARG A 3 -36.34 35.24 2.64
C ARG A 3 -35.33 34.69 1.60
N CYS A 4 -35.74 33.94 0.58
CA CYS A 4 -36.33 34.40 -0.69
C CYS A 4 -35.41 35.30 -1.54
N LEU A 5 -35.48 35.00 -2.86
CA LEU A 5 -35.19 35.80 -4.05
C LEU A 5 -33.76 35.60 -4.62
N GLY A 6 -33.58 35.12 -5.85
CA GLY A 6 -34.52 34.66 -6.87
C GLY A 6 -33.91 34.81 -8.28
N LEU A 7 -34.76 34.48 -9.26
CA LEU A 7 -34.76 34.96 -10.65
C LEU A 7 -33.60 34.42 -11.53
N LYS A 8 -33.77 34.00 -12.79
CA LYS A 8 -34.77 34.29 -13.84
C LYS A 8 -34.50 33.30 -15.00
N ASP A 9 -35.51 32.60 -15.48
CA ASP A 9 -36.21 32.84 -16.76
C ASP A 9 -35.45 32.48 -18.04
N TRP A 10 -36.00 31.54 -18.82
CA TRP A 10 -36.32 31.69 -20.25
C TRP A 10 -37.32 30.57 -20.64
N GLN A 11 -38.62 30.89 -20.70
CA GLN A 11 -39.43 31.12 -21.92
C GLN A 11 -39.66 29.84 -22.75
N ASN A 12 -40.83 29.18 -22.71
CA ASN A 12 -42.23 29.58 -22.94
C ASN A 12 -42.58 29.75 -24.44
N GLN A 13 -43.31 28.76 -24.96
CA GLN A 13 -44.26 28.85 -26.08
C GLN A 13 -45.36 27.81 -25.80
N ARG A 14 -46.64 28.01 -26.03
CA ARG A 14 -47.51 29.18 -26.27
C ARG A 14 -48.94 28.58 -26.28
N MET A 15 -49.88 29.22 -25.58
CA MET A 15 -51.25 29.58 -26.01
C MET A 15 -52.23 28.45 -26.43
N GLY A 16 -53.51 28.43 -26.04
CA GLY A 16 -54.31 29.40 -25.32
C GLY A 16 -55.78 28.97 -25.23
N HIS A 17 -56.50 29.57 -24.26
CA HIS A 17 -57.96 29.61 -24.20
C HIS A 17 -58.52 30.55 -25.27
N LYS A 18 -59.70 30.24 -25.84
CA LYS A 18 -60.84 31.17 -25.95
C LYS A 18 -62.12 30.49 -26.46
N ARG A 19 -63.23 30.91 -25.84
CA ARG A 19 -64.64 30.68 -26.19
C ARG A 19 -65.03 31.41 -27.48
N ALA A 20 -65.90 30.79 -28.28
CA ALA A 20 -66.94 31.43 -29.10
C ALA A 20 -67.97 30.34 -29.44
N GLN A 21 -69.16 30.34 -28.84
CA GLN A 21 -70.41 30.84 -29.44
C GLN A 21 -70.69 30.34 -30.86
N LYS A 22 -71.72 29.50 -30.97
CA LYS A 22 -72.89 29.54 -31.89
C LYS A 22 -73.44 28.11 -31.98
N LEU A 23 -74.73 27.81 -32.09
CA LEU A 23 -75.99 28.53 -31.99
C LEU A 23 -77.02 27.39 -31.92
N PHE A 24 -78.03 27.54 -31.07
CA PHE A 24 -79.24 26.73 -31.14
C PHE A 24 -80.07 27.32 -32.28
N THR A 25 -80.37 26.57 -33.35
CA THR A 25 -81.61 26.73 -34.12
C THR A 25 -81.92 25.48 -34.93
N SER A 26 -83.11 24.96 -34.63
CA SER A 26 -83.93 23.98 -35.33
C SER A 26 -83.89 24.00 -36.86
N SER A 27 -83.93 22.81 -37.44
CA SER A 27 -84.68 22.49 -38.67
C SER A 27 -85.23 21.08 -38.41
N VAL A 28 -86.53 20.93 -38.13
CA VAL A 28 -87.59 20.82 -39.14
C VAL A 28 -87.14 19.92 -40.28
N GLU A 29 -87.33 18.62 -40.08
CA GLU A 29 -87.82 17.71 -41.12
C GLU A 29 -88.93 16.86 -40.48
N THR A 30 -90.12 17.48 -40.39
CA THR A 30 -91.33 16.78 -40.80
C THR A 30 -91.42 16.90 -42.32
N SER A 31 -91.21 15.81 -43.05
CA SER A 31 -91.62 15.62 -44.45
C SER A 31 -91.19 14.20 -44.81
N SER A 32 -92.01 13.28 -45.24
CA SER A 32 -93.36 13.35 -45.79
C SER A 32 -93.73 11.91 -46.13
N ASP A 33 -95.00 11.60 -45.95
CA ASP A 33 -95.72 10.55 -46.67
C ASP A 33 -95.28 9.12 -46.37
N VAL A 34 -96.19 8.27 -45.89
CA VAL A 34 -97.27 7.82 -46.77
C VAL A 34 -98.64 7.91 -46.10
N SER A 35 -99.50 8.68 -46.77
CA SER A 35 -100.93 8.45 -46.91
C SER A 35 -101.27 6.97 -47.13
N GLY A 36 -102.00 6.38 -46.19
CA GLY A 36 -103.19 5.59 -46.54
C GLY A 36 -102.99 4.16 -47.03
N ARG A 37 -103.22 3.18 -46.14
CA ARG A 37 -104.16 2.11 -46.46
C ARG A 37 -105.31 2.16 -45.48
N ILE A 38 -106.46 2.57 -46.00
CA ILE A 38 -107.78 2.20 -45.50
C ILE A 38 -107.90 0.66 -45.66
N PRO A 39 -108.26 -0.10 -44.61
CA PRO A 39 -109.24 -1.16 -44.77
C PRO A 39 -110.60 -0.54 -44.49
N GLN A 40 -111.53 -0.90 -45.35
CA GLN A 40 -112.91 -0.44 -45.41
C GLN A 40 -113.56 -0.22 -44.05
N LYS A 41 -114.40 0.81 -43.98
CA LYS A 41 -115.56 0.80 -43.10
C LYS A 41 -116.51 -0.25 -43.67
N GLU A 42 -116.62 -1.41 -43.03
CA GLU A 42 -117.87 -2.17 -43.00
C GLU A 42 -118.15 -2.60 -41.53
N PRO A 43 -119.42 -2.65 -41.10
CA PRO A 43 -119.88 -2.28 -39.73
C PRO A 43 -120.18 -3.49 -38.82
N PRO A 44 -120.84 -3.36 -37.65
CA PRO A 44 -120.50 -2.60 -36.43
C PRO A 44 -120.38 -3.47 -35.14
N ALA A 45 -119.68 -2.93 -34.12
CA ALA A 45 -119.80 -3.09 -32.64
C ALA A 45 -119.79 -4.49 -31.93
N LYS A 46 -118.93 -4.64 -30.90
CA LYS A 46 -119.13 -5.42 -29.63
C LYS A 46 -117.95 -5.31 -28.62
N PRO A 47 -118.15 -5.52 -27.31
CA PRO A 47 -117.18 -5.19 -26.23
C PRO A 47 -116.04 -6.20 -26.04
N LEU A 48 -114.90 -5.71 -25.57
CA LEU A 48 -113.66 -6.43 -25.24
C LEU A 48 -113.87 -7.37 -24.04
N ILE A 49 -113.71 -8.69 -24.26
CA ILE A 49 -113.64 -9.71 -23.21
C ILE A 49 -112.19 -10.20 -23.16
N LEU A 50 -111.49 -9.93 -22.05
CA LEU A 50 -110.12 -10.39 -21.80
C LEU A 50 -110.06 -11.93 -21.69
N PRO A 51 -109.14 -12.61 -22.38
CA PRO A 51 -108.97 -14.06 -22.30
C PRO A 51 -108.47 -14.49 -20.91
N ALA A 52 -108.97 -15.63 -20.41
CA ALA A 52 -108.60 -16.17 -19.10
C ALA A 52 -107.08 -16.40 -18.93
N ASP A 53 -106.33 -16.53 -20.02
CA ASP A 53 -104.87 -16.74 -19.99
C ASP A 53 -104.10 -15.47 -19.62
N GLU A 54 -104.57 -14.29 -20.04
CA GLU A 54 -103.99 -13.02 -19.59
C GLU A 54 -104.29 -12.77 -18.11
N LEU A 55 -105.50 -13.15 -17.66
CA LEU A 55 -105.84 -13.14 -16.24
C LEU A 55 -104.92 -14.08 -15.45
N LYS A 56 -104.69 -15.32 -15.89
CA LYS A 56 -103.74 -16.25 -15.24
C LYS A 56 -102.30 -15.73 -15.23
N ARG A 57 -101.86 -15.04 -16.29
CA ARG A 57 -100.53 -14.41 -16.38
C ARG A 57 -100.38 -13.26 -15.38
N ILE A 58 -101.44 -12.48 -15.19
CA ILE A 58 -101.49 -11.41 -14.18
C ILE A 58 -101.55 -12.01 -12.78
N THR A 59 -102.34 -13.07 -12.55
CA THR A 59 -102.42 -13.74 -11.25
C THR A 59 -101.09 -14.41 -10.87
N SER A 60 -100.38 -15.06 -11.81
CA SER A 60 -99.08 -15.69 -11.56
C SER A 60 -97.96 -14.68 -11.32
N MET A 61 -97.99 -13.51 -11.99
CA MET A 61 -97.08 -12.39 -11.70
C MET A 61 -97.39 -11.66 -10.39
N SER A 62 -98.63 -11.72 -9.89
CA SER A 62 -99.05 -11.10 -8.63
C SER A 62 -98.79 -11.94 -7.38
N ARG A 63 -98.46 -13.24 -7.52
CA ARG A 63 -97.94 -14.04 -6.40
C ARG A 63 -96.55 -13.51 -6.05
N GLY A 64 -96.46 -12.78 -4.95
CA GLY A 64 -95.20 -12.29 -4.42
C GLY A 64 -94.25 -13.44 -4.14
N LEU A 65 -93.23 -13.58 -5.00
CA LEU A 65 -92.08 -14.46 -4.74
C LEU A 65 -91.52 -14.13 -3.35
N ILE A 66 -91.27 -15.16 -2.56
CA ILE A 66 -90.69 -15.07 -1.22
C ILE A 66 -89.37 -14.28 -1.33
N LYS A 67 -89.06 -13.39 -0.37
CA LYS A 67 -87.88 -12.49 -0.44
C LYS A 67 -86.58 -13.24 -0.79
N GLU A 68 -86.46 -14.47 -0.27
CA GLU A 68 -85.33 -15.38 -0.52
C GLU A 68 -85.21 -15.80 -2.00
N GLU A 69 -86.32 -16.04 -2.72
CA GLU A 69 -86.29 -16.37 -4.15
C GLU A 69 -85.90 -15.16 -5.00
N ARG A 70 -86.31 -13.95 -4.61
CA ARG A 70 -85.89 -12.69 -5.27
C ARG A 70 -84.41 -12.39 -5.05
N GLU A 71 -83.90 -12.64 -3.84
CA GLU A 71 -82.49 -12.48 -3.52
C GLU A 71 -81.65 -13.55 -4.21
N ALA A 72 -82.12 -14.80 -4.27
CA ALA A 72 -81.48 -15.87 -5.02
C ALA A 72 -81.44 -15.55 -6.53
N LEU A 73 -82.51 -15.01 -7.11
CA LEU A 73 -82.52 -14.56 -8.51
C LEU A 73 -81.58 -13.37 -8.76
N LYS A 74 -81.50 -12.41 -7.84
CA LYS A 74 -80.56 -11.27 -7.93
C LYS A 74 -79.11 -11.72 -7.79
N GLN A 75 -78.82 -12.63 -6.86
CA GLN A 75 -77.50 -13.22 -6.69
C GLN A 75 -77.12 -14.08 -7.90
N ALA A 76 -78.06 -14.85 -8.46
CA ALA A 76 -77.84 -15.60 -9.70
C ALA A 76 -77.59 -14.66 -10.88
N TYR A 77 -78.29 -13.53 -10.96
CA TYR A 77 -78.07 -12.52 -12.00
C TYR A 77 -76.73 -11.79 -11.84
N GLN A 78 -76.34 -11.45 -10.60
CA GLN A 78 -75.02 -10.87 -10.30
C GLN A 78 -73.90 -11.86 -10.59
N LYS A 79 -74.04 -13.13 -10.21
CA LYS A 79 -73.08 -14.18 -10.55
C LYS A 79 -72.92 -14.33 -12.06
N LYS A 80 -74.02 -14.33 -12.81
CA LYS A 80 -73.98 -14.34 -14.29
C LYS A 80 -73.27 -13.11 -14.85
N LYS A 81 -73.52 -11.91 -14.33
CA LYS A 81 -72.81 -10.69 -14.74
C LYS A 81 -71.33 -10.71 -14.38
N ASP A 82 -70.97 -11.22 -13.21
CA ASP A 82 -69.58 -11.35 -12.77
C ASP A 82 -68.85 -12.41 -13.60
N GLU A 83 -69.52 -13.49 -13.98
CA GLU A 83 -69.04 -14.51 -14.92
C GLU A 83 -68.85 -13.92 -16.32
N GLU A 84 -69.79 -13.13 -16.82
CA GLU A 84 -69.67 -12.39 -18.10
C GLU A 84 -68.52 -11.38 -18.08
N MET A 85 -68.33 -10.66 -16.96
CA MET A 85 -67.23 -9.71 -16.79
C MET A 85 -65.88 -10.42 -16.68
N LYS A 86 -65.80 -11.53 -15.94
CA LYS A 86 -64.58 -12.37 -15.87
C LYS A 86 -64.24 -12.97 -17.23
N ALA A 87 -65.23 -13.47 -17.96
CA ALA A 87 -65.04 -13.95 -19.33
C ALA A 87 -64.55 -12.84 -20.27
N ALA A 88 -65.06 -11.62 -20.12
CA ALA A 88 -64.60 -10.46 -20.89
C ALA A 88 -63.17 -10.02 -20.50
N GLU A 89 -62.80 -10.08 -19.22
CA GLU A 89 -61.44 -9.80 -18.75
C GLU A 89 -60.45 -10.88 -19.19
N GLU A 90 -60.83 -12.15 -19.15
CA GLU A 90 -60.04 -13.27 -19.66
C GLU A 90 -59.85 -13.16 -21.17
N ALA A 91 -60.89 -12.81 -21.92
CA ALA A 91 -60.79 -12.51 -23.35
C ALA A 91 -59.83 -11.33 -23.61
N ARG A 92 -59.92 -10.24 -22.84
CA ARG A 92 -58.96 -9.12 -22.92
C ARG A 92 -57.53 -9.54 -22.60
N ARG A 93 -57.31 -10.37 -21.57
CA ARG A 93 -55.98 -10.89 -21.22
C ARG A 93 -55.43 -11.79 -22.33
N GLN A 94 -56.27 -12.61 -22.95
CA GLN A 94 -55.89 -13.44 -24.09
C GLN A 94 -55.52 -12.59 -25.30
N ILE A 95 -56.27 -11.51 -25.59
CA ILE A 95 -55.93 -10.56 -26.66
C ILE A 95 -54.60 -9.86 -26.36
N ILE A 96 -54.39 -9.34 -25.15
CA ILE A 96 -53.11 -8.70 -24.77
C ILE A 96 -51.95 -9.70 -24.86
N LYS A 97 -52.14 -10.94 -24.42
CA LYS A 97 -51.13 -11.99 -24.54
C LYS A 97 -50.85 -12.36 -26.00
N ALA A 98 -51.88 -12.37 -26.85
CA ALA A 98 -51.75 -12.58 -28.29
C ALA A 98 -51.09 -11.39 -29.01
N ASP A 99 -51.32 -10.15 -28.55
CA ASP A 99 -50.65 -8.95 -29.07
C ASP A 99 -49.19 -8.90 -28.63
N LEU A 100 -48.88 -9.24 -27.38
CA LEU A 100 -47.49 -9.37 -26.89
C LEU A 100 -46.74 -10.47 -27.64
N SER A 101 -47.35 -11.64 -27.81
CA SER A 101 -46.72 -12.71 -28.60
C SER A 101 -46.59 -12.32 -30.07
N ARG A 102 -47.51 -11.54 -30.63
CA ARG A 102 -47.38 -11.00 -32.00
C ARG A 102 -46.30 -9.94 -32.11
N LEU A 103 -46.05 -9.13 -31.07
CA LEU A 103 -44.95 -8.16 -31.01
C LEU A 103 -43.59 -8.85 -30.83
N GLU A 104 -43.51 -9.89 -30.00
CA GLU A 104 -42.30 -10.69 -29.81
C GLU A 104 -41.97 -11.54 -31.05
N ASN A 105 -43.00 -12.05 -31.74
CA ASN A 105 -42.85 -12.84 -32.97
C ASN A 105 -42.93 -12.00 -34.26
N GLN A 106 -42.94 -10.67 -34.16
CA GLN A 106 -42.80 -9.82 -35.35
C GLN A 106 -41.44 -10.10 -35.97
N THR A 107 -41.46 -10.75 -37.12
CA THR A 107 -40.25 -11.00 -37.93
C THR A 107 -39.62 -9.66 -38.25
N LEU A 108 -38.35 -9.50 -37.88
CA LEU A 108 -37.57 -8.31 -38.15
C LEU A 108 -37.67 -7.98 -39.63
N THR A 109 -37.98 -6.72 -39.93
CA THR A 109 -37.95 -6.21 -41.30
C THR A 109 -36.58 -6.46 -41.90
N GLU A 110 -36.48 -6.70 -43.21
CA GLU A 110 -35.19 -6.89 -43.90
C GLU A 110 -34.20 -5.76 -43.54
N LEU A 111 -34.69 -4.52 -43.43
CA LEU A 111 -33.91 -3.36 -42.99
C LEU A 111 -33.38 -3.48 -41.54
N ASP A 112 -34.15 -4.07 -40.64
CA ASP A 112 -33.75 -4.30 -39.23
C ASP A 112 -32.72 -5.44 -39.14
N GLN A 113 -32.84 -6.45 -39.99
CA GLN A 113 -31.87 -7.55 -40.10
C GLN A 113 -30.55 -7.03 -40.65
N GLU A 114 -30.58 -6.29 -41.77
CA GLU A 114 -29.38 -5.64 -42.31
C GLU A 114 -28.74 -4.69 -41.29
N SER A 115 -29.54 -3.93 -40.55
CA SER A 115 -29.03 -3.05 -39.50
C SER A 115 -28.35 -3.84 -38.39
N ARG A 116 -28.94 -4.97 -37.97
CA ARG A 116 -28.33 -5.87 -36.98
C ARG A 116 -27.04 -6.50 -37.50
N GLU A 117 -27.01 -6.95 -38.74
CA GLU A 117 -25.80 -7.52 -39.36
C GLU A 117 -24.70 -6.49 -39.46
N ARG A 118 -25.01 -5.27 -39.91
CA ARG A 118 -24.05 -4.15 -39.94
C ARG A 118 -23.51 -3.86 -38.55
N VAL A 119 -24.37 -3.79 -37.54
CA VAL A 119 -23.95 -3.58 -36.14
C VAL A 119 -23.08 -4.75 -35.66
N GLN A 120 -23.45 -6.00 -35.95
CA GLN A 120 -22.66 -7.17 -35.58
C GLN A 120 -21.30 -7.19 -36.29
N CYS A 121 -21.23 -6.82 -37.57
CA CYS A 121 -19.97 -6.68 -38.30
C CYS A 121 -19.09 -5.59 -37.69
N LEU A 122 -19.67 -4.45 -37.28
CA LEU A 122 -18.95 -3.39 -36.58
C LEU A 122 -18.42 -3.87 -35.22
N VAL A 123 -19.24 -4.59 -34.45
CA VAL A 123 -18.82 -5.16 -33.16
C VAL A 123 -17.70 -6.19 -33.34
N LYS A 124 -17.85 -7.13 -34.29
CA LYS A 124 -16.81 -8.12 -34.61
C LYS A 124 -15.50 -7.44 -35.01
N ARG A 125 -15.56 -6.43 -35.88
CA ARG A 125 -14.38 -5.67 -36.30
C ARG A 125 -13.74 -4.92 -35.13
N ALA A 126 -14.56 -4.32 -34.26
CA ALA A 126 -14.06 -3.63 -33.08
C ALA A 126 -13.38 -4.62 -32.10
N ASP A 127 -13.96 -5.80 -31.93
CA ASP A 127 -13.38 -6.85 -31.10
C ASP A 127 -12.07 -7.37 -31.72
N GLU A 128 -12.01 -7.64 -33.02
CA GLU A 128 -10.77 -8.00 -33.73
C GLU A 128 -9.67 -6.97 -33.49
N LEU A 129 -9.95 -5.67 -33.65
CA LEU A 129 -8.98 -4.60 -33.40
C LEU A 129 -8.49 -4.58 -31.94
N LYS A 130 -9.39 -4.77 -30.97
CA LYS A 130 -8.97 -4.89 -29.55
C LYS A 130 -8.07 -6.08 -29.31
N MET A 131 -8.35 -7.22 -29.97
CA MET A 131 -7.49 -8.39 -29.84
C MET A 131 -6.13 -8.19 -30.52
N GLU A 132 -6.08 -7.45 -31.64
CA GLU A 132 -4.80 -7.03 -32.26
C GLU A 132 -4.00 -6.07 -31.38
N GLU A 133 -4.66 -5.34 -30.48
CA GLU A 133 -4.00 -4.43 -29.55
C GLU A 133 -3.32 -5.15 -28.38
N GLU A 134 -3.71 -6.39 -28.07
CA GLU A 134 -3.08 -7.22 -27.02
C GLU A 134 -1.59 -7.43 -27.33
N GLU A 135 -0.74 -7.27 -26.31
CA GLU A 135 0.72 -7.27 -26.46
C GLU A 135 1.24 -8.60 -27.02
N GLU A 136 0.69 -9.72 -26.55
CA GLU A 136 1.08 -11.05 -26.99
C GLU A 136 0.76 -11.28 -28.48
N ILE A 137 -0.34 -10.69 -28.97
CA ILE A 137 -0.74 -10.75 -30.38
C ILE A 137 0.13 -9.82 -31.23
N LYS A 138 0.48 -8.63 -30.74
CA LYS A 138 1.46 -7.75 -31.40
C LYS A 138 2.82 -8.42 -31.55
N MET A 139 3.30 -9.07 -30.50
CA MET A 139 4.55 -9.85 -30.54
C MET A 139 4.44 -11.00 -31.54
N LEU A 140 3.32 -11.72 -31.57
CA LEU A 140 3.10 -12.76 -32.58
C LEU A 140 3.11 -12.18 -34.00
N ASN A 141 2.47 -11.04 -34.24
CA ASN A 141 2.48 -10.36 -35.54
C ASN A 141 3.90 -9.97 -35.97
N GLN A 142 4.73 -9.48 -35.05
CA GLN A 142 6.13 -9.18 -35.32
C GLN A 142 6.92 -10.44 -35.73
N LEU A 143 6.68 -11.57 -35.05
CA LEU A 143 7.29 -12.85 -35.41
C LEU A 143 6.82 -13.33 -36.78
N ILE A 144 5.53 -13.20 -37.09
CA ILE A 144 4.95 -13.53 -38.39
C ILE A 144 5.59 -12.70 -39.50
N HIS A 145 5.66 -11.37 -39.33
CA HIS A 145 6.33 -10.50 -40.31
C HIS A 145 7.80 -10.82 -40.44
N GLY A 146 8.51 -11.08 -39.34
CA GLY A 146 9.91 -11.48 -39.39
C GLY A 146 10.13 -12.77 -40.18
N ALA A 147 9.27 -13.77 -39.99
CA ALA A 147 9.28 -15.01 -40.76
C ALA A 147 9.01 -14.79 -42.26
N GLN A 148 8.03 -13.94 -42.59
CA GLN A 148 7.75 -13.55 -43.98
C GLN A 148 8.96 -12.87 -44.62
N CYS A 149 9.60 -11.94 -43.91
CA CYS A 149 10.82 -11.29 -44.40
C CYS A 149 11.95 -12.31 -44.61
N GLN A 150 12.16 -13.23 -43.68
CA GLN A 150 13.22 -14.22 -43.80
C GLN A 150 13.01 -15.18 -44.98
N ASP A 151 11.76 -15.60 -45.23
CA ASP A 151 11.40 -16.41 -46.40
C ASP A 151 11.71 -15.66 -47.71
N THR A 152 11.36 -14.37 -47.78
CA THR A 152 11.70 -13.54 -48.95
C THR A 152 13.21 -13.32 -49.11
N LEU A 153 13.95 -13.15 -48.01
CA LEU A 153 15.40 -12.98 -48.05
C LEU A 153 16.09 -14.26 -48.54
N ASP A 154 15.65 -15.42 -48.09
CA ASP A 154 16.19 -16.70 -48.56
C ASP A 154 15.97 -16.89 -50.05
N ALA A 155 14.77 -16.56 -50.55
CA ALA A 155 14.48 -16.56 -51.98
C ALA A 155 15.45 -15.62 -52.75
N GLN A 156 15.65 -14.40 -52.25
CA GLN A 156 16.58 -13.43 -52.84
C GLN A 156 18.04 -13.90 -52.79
N ILE A 157 18.47 -14.58 -51.72
CA ILE A 157 19.83 -15.12 -51.61
C ILE A 157 20.03 -16.21 -52.65
N GLN A 158 19.04 -17.10 -52.84
CA GLN A 158 19.09 -18.13 -53.88
C GLN A 158 19.16 -17.51 -55.28
N GLU A 159 18.34 -16.49 -55.56
CA GLU A 159 18.39 -15.73 -56.80
C GLU A 159 19.77 -15.09 -57.02
N LYS A 160 20.32 -14.44 -56.00
CA LYS A 160 21.66 -13.80 -56.07
C LYS A 160 22.76 -14.83 -56.33
N GLN A 161 22.73 -15.99 -55.66
CA GLN A 161 23.70 -17.06 -55.89
C GLN A 161 23.60 -17.59 -57.31
N TRP A 162 22.39 -17.78 -57.82
CA TRP A 162 22.17 -18.19 -59.21
C TRP A 162 22.72 -17.14 -60.18
N MET A 163 22.43 -15.85 -59.97
CA MET A 163 22.97 -14.75 -60.77
C MET A 163 24.50 -14.69 -60.74
N LEU A 164 25.12 -14.87 -59.57
CA LEU A 164 26.58 -14.89 -59.43
C LEU A 164 27.19 -16.08 -60.18
N SER A 165 26.59 -17.27 -60.10
CA SER A 165 27.06 -18.43 -60.88
C SER A 165 27.06 -18.11 -62.37
N GLN A 166 25.96 -17.54 -62.88
CA GLN A 166 25.86 -17.12 -64.27
C GLN A 166 26.90 -16.06 -64.65
N LEU A 167 27.16 -15.07 -63.77
CA LEU A 167 28.21 -14.07 -63.99
C LEU A 167 29.60 -14.69 -64.03
N THR A 168 29.94 -15.60 -63.11
CA THR A 168 31.26 -16.25 -63.10
C THR A 168 31.48 -17.14 -64.32
N GLU A 169 30.43 -17.76 -64.86
CA GLU A 169 30.50 -18.51 -66.11
C GLU A 169 30.82 -17.59 -67.29
N GLU A 170 30.19 -16.42 -67.34
CA GLU A 170 30.45 -15.40 -68.37
C GLU A 170 31.84 -14.75 -68.22
N GLU A 171 32.30 -14.45 -67.01
CA GLU A 171 33.65 -13.94 -66.75
C GLU A 171 34.72 -14.93 -67.21
N LYS A 172 34.58 -16.23 -66.88
CA LYS A 172 35.48 -17.28 -67.38
C LYS A 172 35.52 -17.32 -68.89
N ARG A 173 34.38 -17.11 -69.56
CA ARG A 173 34.29 -17.04 -71.02
C ARG A 173 35.10 -15.85 -71.56
N LEU A 174 35.00 -14.68 -70.92
CA LEU A 174 35.74 -13.47 -71.31
C LEU A 174 37.25 -13.60 -71.03
N ASP A 175 37.64 -14.12 -69.87
CA ASP A 175 39.04 -14.35 -69.50
C ASP A 175 39.72 -15.30 -70.48
N ALA A 176 39.03 -16.37 -70.87
CA ALA A 176 39.53 -17.29 -71.89
C ALA A 176 39.78 -16.56 -73.23
N MET A 177 38.92 -15.62 -73.62
CA MET A 177 39.13 -14.80 -74.82
C MET A 177 40.32 -13.83 -74.65
N MET A 178 40.46 -13.17 -73.50
CA MET A 178 41.59 -12.27 -73.22
C MET A 178 42.93 -13.01 -73.15
N ASP A 179 42.97 -14.21 -72.58
CA ASP A 179 44.19 -15.02 -72.52
C ASP A 179 44.65 -15.44 -73.91
N VAL A 180 43.70 -15.72 -74.82
CA VAL A 180 44.01 -15.95 -76.24
C VAL A 180 44.66 -14.70 -76.86
N GLU A 181 44.16 -13.51 -76.56
CA GLU A 181 44.76 -12.25 -77.03
C GLU A 181 46.13 -11.97 -76.40
N ARG A 182 46.29 -12.22 -75.10
CA ARG A 182 47.55 -12.07 -74.38
C ARG A 182 48.63 -12.99 -74.93
N ARG A 183 48.30 -14.26 -75.20
CA ARG A 183 49.23 -15.22 -75.83
C ARG A 183 49.70 -14.72 -77.18
N LYS A 184 48.77 -14.24 -78.03
CA LYS A 184 49.12 -13.61 -79.31
C LYS A 184 50.06 -12.41 -79.13
N ALA A 185 49.85 -11.58 -78.12
CA ALA A 185 50.72 -10.43 -77.84
C ALA A 185 52.12 -10.84 -77.35
N LEU A 186 52.23 -11.86 -76.48
CA LEU A 186 53.51 -12.39 -76.03
C LEU A 186 54.29 -13.03 -77.18
N GLU A 187 53.64 -13.85 -77.99
CA GLU A 187 54.24 -14.42 -79.20
C GLU A 187 54.78 -13.32 -80.13
N ASN A 188 54.11 -12.16 -80.19
CA ASN A 188 54.60 -11.01 -80.95
C ASN A 188 55.78 -10.30 -80.27
N SER A 189 55.80 -10.19 -78.94
CA SER A 189 56.92 -9.59 -78.19
C SER A 189 58.17 -10.46 -78.21
N GLU A 190 58.03 -11.78 -78.07
CA GLU A 190 59.14 -12.74 -78.17
C GLU A 190 59.82 -12.61 -79.52
N LYS A 191 59.04 -12.52 -80.61
CA LYS A 191 59.57 -12.22 -81.94
C LYS A 191 60.37 -10.92 -81.97
N ILE A 192 59.95 -9.87 -81.26
CA ILE A 192 60.70 -8.59 -81.19
C ILE A 192 61.97 -8.71 -80.35
N ASP A 193 61.93 -9.41 -79.22
CA ASP A 193 63.09 -9.56 -78.33
C ASP A 193 64.15 -10.50 -78.91
N GLU A 194 63.74 -11.52 -79.65
CA GLU A 194 64.64 -12.34 -80.47
C GLU A 194 65.41 -11.45 -81.44
N MET A 195 64.72 -10.54 -82.13
CA MET A 195 65.36 -9.56 -83.03
C MET A 195 66.34 -8.66 -82.26
N ARG A 196 65.97 -8.11 -81.10
CA ARG A 196 66.88 -7.28 -80.29
C ARG A 196 68.06 -8.03 -79.69
N LYS A 197 67.88 -9.31 -79.31
CA LYS A 197 68.97 -10.16 -78.81
C LYS A 197 69.99 -10.37 -79.92
N GLN A 198 69.54 -10.63 -81.14
CA GLN A 198 70.41 -10.71 -82.30
C GLN A 198 71.20 -9.40 -82.49
N GLU A 199 70.59 -8.24 -82.27
CA GLU A 199 71.28 -6.94 -82.31
C GLU A 199 72.31 -6.77 -81.18
N ARG A 200 71.98 -7.14 -79.93
CA ARG A 200 72.91 -7.04 -78.79
C ARG A 200 74.13 -7.95 -78.93
N ILE A 201 73.95 -9.16 -79.44
CA ILE A 201 75.06 -10.09 -79.69
C ILE A 201 76.06 -9.42 -80.66
N LYS A 202 75.56 -8.76 -81.71
CA LYS A 202 76.39 -7.99 -82.64
C LYS A 202 77.13 -6.85 -81.94
N GLY A 203 76.48 -6.12 -81.02
CA GLY A 203 77.11 -5.04 -80.27
C GLY A 203 78.14 -5.50 -79.22
N MET A 204 77.89 -6.60 -78.50
CA MET A 204 78.82 -7.17 -77.52
C MET A 204 80.14 -7.59 -78.17
N GLN A 205 80.05 -8.23 -79.35
CA GLN A 205 81.23 -8.58 -80.13
C GLN A 205 82.13 -7.35 -80.34
N GLN A 206 81.54 -6.19 -80.66
CA GLN A 206 82.29 -4.95 -80.88
C GLN A 206 82.97 -4.38 -79.61
N ILE A 207 82.39 -4.55 -78.41
CA ILE A 207 82.99 -4.03 -77.16
C ILE A 207 84.10 -4.95 -76.67
N HIS A 208 83.94 -6.27 -76.84
CA HIS A 208 85.00 -7.22 -76.50
C HIS A 208 86.30 -6.85 -77.23
N ASP A 209 86.16 -6.52 -78.52
CA ASP A 209 87.24 -6.01 -79.36
C ASP A 209 87.87 -4.73 -78.77
N GLN A 210 87.11 -3.83 -78.13
CA GLN A 210 87.62 -2.59 -77.50
C GLN A 210 88.30 -2.80 -76.15
N ILE A 211 87.85 -3.73 -75.32
CA ILE A 211 88.44 -3.97 -73.98
C ILE A 211 89.82 -4.59 -74.12
N GLN A 212 89.94 -5.51 -75.06
CA GLN A 212 91.21 -6.14 -75.36
C GLN A 212 92.26 -5.07 -75.67
N GLN A 213 91.89 -4.02 -76.42
CA GLN A 213 92.75 -2.86 -76.69
C GLN A 213 93.13 -2.06 -75.42
N ARG A 214 92.24 -1.87 -74.44
CA ARG A 214 92.54 -1.08 -73.22
C ARG A 214 93.33 -1.84 -72.14
N LEU A 215 93.18 -3.16 -72.05
CA LEU A 215 93.96 -3.95 -71.09
C LEU A 215 95.45 -3.86 -71.39
N GLU A 216 95.77 -3.85 -72.68
CA GLU A 216 97.11 -3.59 -73.20
C GLU A 216 97.62 -2.22 -72.71
N GLU A 217 96.77 -1.18 -72.67
CA GLU A 217 97.15 0.16 -72.16
C GLU A 217 97.36 0.22 -70.63
N LYS A 218 96.54 -0.46 -69.82
CA LYS A 218 96.59 -0.35 -68.35
C LYS A 218 97.80 -1.04 -67.74
N LEU A 219 98.21 -2.19 -68.27
CA LEU A 219 99.41 -2.88 -67.80
C LEU A 219 100.62 -1.92 -67.79
N MET A 220 100.68 -1.02 -68.76
CA MET A 220 101.71 0.01 -68.85
C MET A 220 101.67 1.06 -67.72
N GLN A 221 100.52 1.29 -67.07
CA GLN A 221 100.38 2.33 -66.03
C GLN A 221 100.67 1.82 -64.60
N ASP A 222 100.35 0.57 -64.28
CA ASP A 222 100.52 0.06 -62.92
C ASP A 222 102.01 -0.08 -62.52
N GLU A 223 102.87 -0.35 -63.50
CA GLU A 223 104.33 -0.33 -63.35
C GLU A 223 104.86 1.03 -62.84
N ILE A 224 104.13 2.13 -63.09
CA ILE A 224 104.53 3.49 -62.68
C ILE A 224 104.30 3.73 -61.17
N LYS A 225 103.23 3.17 -60.58
CA LYS A 225 102.78 3.52 -59.21
C LYS A 225 103.55 2.81 -58.09
N GLU A 226 104.05 1.60 -58.31
CA GLU A 226 104.78 0.87 -57.26
C GLU A 226 106.04 1.64 -56.80
N MET A 227 106.63 2.41 -57.71
CA MET A 227 107.77 3.28 -57.43
C MET A 227 107.46 4.40 -56.43
N GLU A 228 106.21 4.90 -56.37
CA GLU A 228 105.83 6.02 -55.49
C GLU A 228 105.61 5.60 -54.02
N LYS A 229 105.07 4.39 -53.79
CA LYS A 229 104.66 3.92 -52.44
C LYS A 229 105.80 3.79 -51.44
N GLN A 230 106.97 3.37 -51.92
CA GLN A 230 108.12 3.09 -51.06
C GLN A 230 108.61 4.36 -50.32
N GLN A 231 108.43 5.54 -50.90
CA GLN A 231 108.84 6.81 -50.29
C GLN A 231 107.99 7.25 -49.08
N VAL A 232 106.73 6.81 -48.98
CA VAL A 232 105.81 7.30 -47.94
C VAL A 232 106.04 6.64 -46.57
N GLN A 233 106.45 5.36 -46.54
CA GLN A 233 106.53 4.57 -45.31
C GLN A 233 107.60 5.08 -44.31
N GLU A 234 108.74 5.55 -44.80
CA GLU A 234 109.85 6.02 -43.95
C GLU A 234 109.51 7.25 -43.09
N ASN A 235 108.54 8.08 -43.52
CA ASN A 235 108.17 9.30 -42.80
C ASN A 235 107.34 9.07 -41.53
N GLN A 236 106.56 7.98 -41.46
CA GLN A 236 105.56 7.79 -40.40
C GLN A 236 106.17 7.36 -39.05
N GLU A 237 107.27 6.60 -39.05
CA GLU A 237 107.82 6.00 -37.82
C GLU A 237 108.39 7.04 -36.83
N ARG A 238 108.80 8.21 -37.32
CA ARG A 238 109.43 9.26 -36.52
C ARG A 238 108.47 9.95 -35.52
N ILE A 239 107.17 10.00 -35.84
CA ILE A 239 106.17 10.77 -35.07
C ILE A 239 105.80 10.07 -33.74
N ASN A 240 105.77 8.74 -33.70
CA ASN A 240 105.17 7.99 -32.58
C ASN A 240 105.96 8.05 -31.25
N GLN A 241 107.24 8.40 -31.24
CA GLN A 241 108.07 8.37 -30.02
C GLN A 241 107.85 9.60 -29.10
N GLU A 242 107.28 10.69 -29.62
CA GLU A 242 107.08 11.93 -28.86
C GLU A 242 105.89 11.86 -27.89
N ASP A 243 104.83 11.11 -28.21
CA ASP A 243 103.56 11.09 -27.46
C ASP A 243 103.64 10.47 -26.05
N LEU A 244 104.54 9.52 -25.79
CA LEU A 244 104.57 8.76 -24.52
C LEU A 244 104.93 9.60 -23.27
N LYS A 245 105.69 10.69 -23.41
CA LYS A 245 106.18 11.50 -22.28
C LYS A 245 105.12 12.42 -21.66
N ALA A 246 104.02 12.69 -22.36
CA ALA A 246 103.01 13.66 -21.92
C ALA A 246 102.09 13.13 -20.80
N LEU A 247 101.93 11.81 -20.67
CA LEU A 247 100.93 11.18 -19.80
C LEU A 247 101.25 11.24 -18.29
N GLU A 248 102.52 11.29 -17.88
CA GLU A 248 102.92 11.18 -16.46
C GLU A 248 102.60 12.42 -15.60
N ARG A 249 102.50 13.61 -16.20
CA ARG A 249 102.30 14.87 -15.47
C ARG A 249 100.90 15.01 -14.83
N LYS A 250 99.89 14.31 -15.35
CA LYS A 250 98.49 14.45 -14.91
C LYS A 250 98.15 13.83 -13.54
N LYS A 251 99.05 13.09 -12.89
CA LYS A 251 98.76 12.35 -11.64
C LYS A 251 98.82 13.15 -10.33
N LEU A 252 99.44 14.34 -10.28
CA LEU A 252 99.69 15.06 -9.00
C LEU A 252 98.58 16.04 -8.58
N GLU A 253 97.80 16.59 -9.51
CA GLU A 253 96.86 17.70 -9.24
C GLU A 253 95.57 17.27 -8.51
N HIS A 254 95.21 15.98 -8.56
CA HIS A 254 93.91 15.49 -8.06
C HIS A 254 93.79 15.41 -6.52
N GLN A 255 94.89 15.43 -5.77
CA GLN A 255 94.88 15.15 -4.32
C GLN A 255 94.55 16.38 -3.44
N LEU A 256 94.76 17.60 -3.92
CA LEU A 256 94.56 18.83 -3.12
C LEU A 256 93.10 19.30 -3.01
N LEU A 257 92.21 18.85 -3.90
CA LEU A 257 90.82 19.34 -3.97
C LEU A 257 89.85 18.65 -2.98
N GLN A 258 90.29 17.58 -2.30
CA GLN A 258 89.42 16.72 -1.50
C GLN A 258 89.22 17.20 -0.04
N GLU A 259 90.10 18.06 0.48
CA GLU A 259 90.10 18.49 1.89
C GLU A 259 89.07 19.60 2.21
N GLU A 260 88.68 20.42 1.24
CA GLU A 260 87.74 21.55 1.45
C GLU A 260 86.27 21.08 1.63
N ILE A 261 85.93 19.90 1.12
CA ILE A 261 84.56 19.33 1.13
C ILE A 261 84.15 18.85 2.55
N MET A 262 85.10 18.67 3.46
CA MET A 262 84.81 18.21 4.84
C MET A 262 84.23 19.28 5.78
N ARG A 263 84.28 20.58 5.45
CA ARG A 263 83.80 21.64 6.37
C ARG A 263 82.29 21.95 6.30
N ILE A 264 81.63 21.73 5.15
CA ILE A 264 80.25 22.20 4.90
C ILE A 264 79.18 21.19 5.38
N ASN A 265 79.53 19.91 5.56
CA ASN A 265 78.61 18.87 6.05
C ASN A 265 78.32 18.89 7.56
N ALA A 266 78.98 19.76 8.34
CA ALA A 266 78.84 19.83 9.80
C ALA A 266 77.65 20.67 10.29
N GLU A 267 77.03 21.51 9.45
CA GLU A 267 75.96 22.44 9.88
C GLU A 267 74.54 21.89 9.69
N THR A 268 74.34 20.88 8.84
CA THR A 268 73.03 20.25 8.59
C THR A 268 72.61 19.21 9.63
N MET A 269 73.49 18.89 10.59
CA MET A 269 73.19 18.11 11.79
C MET A 269 72.23 18.79 12.79
N ARG A 270 71.87 20.06 12.61
CA ARG A 270 70.99 20.80 13.58
C ARG A 270 69.51 20.84 13.22
N ALA A 271 69.07 20.33 12.06
CA ALA A 271 67.68 20.49 11.59
C ALA A 271 66.78 19.24 11.72
N LYS A 272 67.33 18.06 12.08
CA LYS A 272 66.53 16.82 12.25
C LYS A 272 66.22 16.46 13.72
N GLU A 273 66.74 17.25 14.66
CA GLU A 273 66.63 17.05 16.11
C GLU A 273 65.35 17.68 16.72
N GLN A 274 64.63 18.55 15.99
CA GLN A 274 63.38 19.17 16.46
C GLN A 274 62.10 18.48 16.01
N ARG A 275 62.20 17.37 15.27
CA ARG A 275 61.01 16.60 14.90
C ARG A 275 60.91 15.36 15.76
N LEU A 276 60.00 15.47 16.71
CA LEU A 276 59.00 14.42 16.78
C LEU A 276 59.50 13.09 17.39
N GLN A 277 60.11 13.07 18.58
CA GLN A 277 59.62 13.74 19.80
C GLN A 277 58.07 13.93 19.90
N GLN A 278 57.28 13.34 18.99
CA GLN A 278 55.82 13.43 18.93
C GLN A 278 55.26 12.20 19.61
N GLU A 279 55.62 11.00 19.18
CA GLU A 279 54.52 10.03 19.11
C GLU A 279 54.86 8.66 19.66
N LYS A 280 55.95 8.54 20.41
CA LYS A 280 56.29 7.27 21.05
C LYS A 280 56.33 7.43 22.55
N LEU A 281 55.17 7.12 23.14
CA LEU A 281 54.99 6.66 24.53
C LEU A 281 54.69 7.73 25.59
N ALA A 282 54.20 8.89 25.15
CA ALA A 282 53.42 9.80 25.99
C ALA A 282 52.00 9.25 26.33
N ASP A 283 51.54 8.14 25.73
CA ASP A 283 50.13 7.71 25.87
C ASP A 283 49.89 6.33 26.53
N MET A 284 50.88 5.67 27.13
CA MET A 284 50.66 4.34 27.75
C MET A 284 51.19 4.15 29.18
N ARG A 285 51.70 5.19 29.86
CA ARG A 285 52.12 5.09 31.27
C ARG A 285 51.56 6.15 32.22
N ASP A 286 50.70 7.03 31.70
CA ASP A 286 49.95 8.04 32.48
C ASP A 286 48.50 7.64 32.84
N MET A 287 48.11 6.37 32.69
CA MET A 287 46.75 5.92 33.08
C MET A 287 46.68 5.02 34.33
N GLU A 288 47.79 4.50 34.87
CA GLU A 288 47.69 3.55 36.01
C GLU A 288 48.50 3.92 37.26
N TYR A 289 49.46 4.86 37.18
CA TYR A 289 50.13 5.38 38.37
C TYR A 289 49.43 6.60 38.99
N THR A 290 48.62 7.31 38.20
CA THR A 290 47.68 8.37 38.63
C THR A 290 46.52 7.85 39.48
N LYS A 291 46.31 6.52 39.52
CA LYS A 291 45.28 5.86 40.34
C LYS A 291 45.69 5.64 41.81
N ASN A 292 46.99 5.57 42.12
CA ASN A 292 47.49 5.32 43.48
C ASN A 292 47.98 6.59 44.21
N LYS A 293 47.95 7.76 43.56
CA LYS A 293 48.35 9.04 44.17
C LYS A 293 47.17 9.85 44.73
N GLN A 294 45.94 9.57 44.29
CA GLN A 294 44.70 10.17 44.80
C GLN A 294 44.33 9.69 46.22
N GLU A 295 44.95 8.61 46.71
CA GLU A 295 44.72 8.07 48.07
C GLU A 295 45.45 8.84 49.17
N ARG A 296 46.36 9.77 48.85
CA ARG A 296 47.16 10.50 49.85
C ARG A 296 46.77 11.97 50.06
N GLU A 297 45.75 12.47 49.38
CA GLU A 297 45.31 13.88 49.50
C GLU A 297 43.85 14.04 49.99
N ALA A 298 43.06 12.98 50.03
CA ALA A 298 41.71 12.99 50.64
C ALA A 298 41.73 13.02 52.18
N GLU A 299 42.87 12.69 52.79
CA GLU A 299 43.02 12.59 54.25
C GLU A 299 43.24 13.95 54.94
N TYR A 300 43.42 15.06 54.18
CA TYR A 300 43.61 16.41 54.73
C TYR A 300 42.36 17.32 54.68
N GLU A 301 41.31 16.96 53.94
CA GLU A 301 40.04 17.74 53.89
C GLU A 301 39.06 17.41 55.02
N ALA A 302 39.23 16.29 55.71
CA ALA A 302 38.42 15.96 56.89
C ALA A 302 38.88 16.71 58.16
N GLU A 303 40.11 17.23 58.18
CA GLU A 303 40.61 18.08 59.27
C GLU A 303 39.87 19.43 59.40
N GLN A 304 39.11 19.87 58.39
CA GLN A 304 38.22 21.03 58.52
C GLN A 304 36.79 20.70 58.99
N LYS A 305 36.43 19.44 59.24
CA LYS A 305 35.18 19.07 59.94
C LYS A 305 35.35 18.93 61.45
N ARG A 306 36.52 19.27 61.99
CA ARG A 306 36.79 19.42 63.43
C ARG A 306 36.45 20.80 64.01
N ILE A 307 36.00 21.78 63.20
CA ILE A 307 35.58 23.12 63.69
C ILE A 307 34.06 23.23 63.97
N LYS A 308 33.24 22.19 63.73
CA LYS A 308 31.76 22.35 63.77
C LYS A 308 30.95 21.57 64.81
N LYS A 309 31.53 20.82 65.74
CA LYS A 309 30.74 20.19 66.83
C LYS A 309 31.39 20.21 68.21
N GLU A 310 32.11 21.29 68.51
CA GLU A 310 32.25 21.84 69.88
C GLU A 310 30.93 22.50 70.37
N LYS A 311 29.77 22.14 69.81
CA LYS A 311 28.42 22.63 70.19
C LYS A 311 27.42 21.52 70.50
N GLU A 312 27.85 20.41 71.11
CA GLU A 312 26.93 19.36 71.59
C GLU A 312 27.49 18.63 72.82
N LEU A 313 28.33 19.32 73.62
CA LEU A 313 28.89 18.85 74.91
C LEU A 313 28.43 19.71 76.09
N GLU A 314 27.18 20.20 76.05
CA GLU A 314 26.56 20.95 77.16
C GLU A 314 25.20 20.41 77.63
N ILE A 315 24.59 19.40 76.99
CA ILE A 315 23.29 18.86 77.45
C ILE A 315 23.26 17.36 77.21
N ALA A 316 23.40 16.56 78.29
CA ALA A 316 22.61 15.33 78.47
C ALA A 316 23.15 14.38 79.55
N ARG A 317 24.40 14.50 80.01
CA ARG A 317 24.94 13.45 80.92
C ARG A 317 25.74 13.93 82.11
N LEU A 318 25.54 15.19 82.50
CA LEU A 318 25.56 15.54 83.91
C LEU A 318 24.32 14.94 84.58
N ARG A 319 24.47 13.65 84.95
CA ARG A 319 24.24 13.23 86.33
C ARG A 319 22.84 13.58 86.84
N ALA A 320 21.76 12.87 86.49
CA ALA A 320 21.61 11.40 86.57
C ALA A 320 22.28 10.74 87.80
N GLN A 321 22.71 11.54 88.79
CA GLN A 321 23.36 11.08 90.02
C GLN A 321 23.29 12.14 91.14
N GLN A 322 22.14 12.81 91.29
CA GLN A 322 21.75 13.54 92.52
C GLN A 322 20.39 13.04 93.06
N GLU A 323 20.09 11.76 92.79
CA GLU A 323 18.88 11.07 93.24
C GLU A 323 19.16 10.06 94.38
N LYS A 324 20.34 10.14 95.02
CA LYS A 324 20.73 9.25 96.15
C LYS A 324 21.30 9.98 97.38
N ALA A 325 21.02 11.28 97.53
CA ALA A 325 21.28 12.04 98.77
C ALA A 325 19.97 12.34 99.55
N ARG A 326 18.94 11.49 99.35
CA ARG A 326 17.61 11.55 99.97
C ARG A 326 17.45 10.67 101.22
N ASP A 327 18.48 9.92 101.64
CA ASP A 327 18.29 8.84 102.62
C ASP A 327 19.00 9.03 103.98
N TYR A 328 19.16 10.27 104.50
CA TYR A 328 19.70 10.47 105.87
C TYR A 328 18.96 11.51 106.74
N LYS A 329 17.79 12.00 106.29
CA LYS A 329 16.98 12.99 107.03
C LYS A 329 15.64 12.43 107.56
N ALA A 330 15.43 11.12 107.42
CA ALA A 330 14.20 10.41 107.79
C ALA A 330 14.19 9.86 109.24
N GLU A 331 15.31 9.93 109.98
CA GLU A 331 15.44 9.25 111.28
C GLU A 331 15.37 10.17 112.52
N GLN A 332 15.16 11.49 112.39
CA GLN A 332 15.10 12.40 113.56
C GLN A 332 13.70 12.94 113.95
N ASP A 333 12.63 12.61 113.20
CA ASP A 333 11.27 13.16 113.45
C ASP A 333 10.36 12.27 114.32
N GLU A 334 10.84 11.11 114.79
CA GLU A 334 9.99 10.11 115.45
C GLU A 334 9.73 10.36 116.95
N LEU A 335 10.53 11.20 117.62
CA LEU A 335 10.50 11.31 119.09
C LEU A 335 9.67 12.50 119.66
N ARG A 336 9.13 13.41 118.84
CA ARG A 336 8.28 14.53 119.32
C ARG A 336 6.79 14.22 119.36
N ALA A 337 6.35 13.09 118.81
CA ALA A 337 4.93 12.80 118.60
C ALA A 337 4.16 12.35 119.85
N ARG A 338 4.81 11.83 120.90
CA ARG A 338 4.11 11.04 121.92
C ARG A 338 3.50 11.80 123.12
N ARG A 339 3.85 13.06 123.40
CA ARG A 339 3.41 13.74 124.64
C ARG A 339 2.20 14.68 124.52
N ASN A 340 1.82 15.10 123.32
CA ASN A 340 0.66 16.00 123.13
C ASN A 340 -0.71 15.27 123.16
N GLN A 341 -0.73 13.96 123.42
CA GLN A 341 -1.90 13.13 123.18
C GLN A 341 -2.94 13.13 124.32
N GLU A 342 -2.55 13.31 125.57
CA GLU A 342 -3.44 12.98 126.69
C GLU A 342 -4.35 14.13 127.17
N ILE A 343 -3.94 15.38 126.98
CA ILE A 343 -4.71 16.55 127.45
C ILE A 343 -5.92 16.84 126.55
N ALA A 344 -5.85 16.42 125.29
CA ALA A 344 -6.95 16.50 124.33
C ALA A 344 -8.18 15.62 124.71
N ASP A 345 -8.04 14.70 125.66
CA ASP A 345 -8.89 13.51 125.74
C ASP A 345 -10.17 13.69 126.59
N ARG A 346 -10.24 14.71 127.46
CA ARG A 346 -11.34 14.83 128.45
C ARG A 346 -12.46 15.80 128.06
N GLU A 347 -12.14 16.99 127.55
CA GLU A 347 -13.17 17.91 126.99
C GLU A 347 -13.87 17.32 125.76
N TRP A 348 -13.20 16.37 125.11
CA TRP A 348 -13.71 15.55 124.04
C TRP A 348 -15.03 14.86 124.41
N ARG A 349 -15.17 14.28 125.61
CA ARG A 349 -16.32 13.41 125.96
C ARG A 349 -17.67 14.11 126.16
N ARG A 350 -17.71 15.40 126.49
CA ARG A 350 -18.98 16.12 126.70
C ARG A 350 -19.50 16.72 125.39
N LYS A 351 -18.63 17.35 124.60
CA LYS A 351 -18.94 17.76 123.24
C LYS A 351 -19.38 16.57 122.39
N GLU A 352 -18.79 15.39 122.61
CA GLU A 352 -19.16 14.12 121.96
C GLU A 352 -20.66 13.81 122.03
N ARG A 353 -21.33 13.97 123.18
CA ARG A 353 -22.74 13.54 123.31
C ARG A 353 -23.74 14.47 122.62
N GLU A 354 -23.58 15.79 122.74
CA GLU A 354 -24.46 16.74 122.05
C GLU A 354 -24.17 16.78 120.55
N LEU A 355 -22.89 16.64 120.17
CA LEU A 355 -22.52 16.37 118.78
C LEU A 355 -23.17 15.07 118.31
N ALA A 356 -23.19 13.99 119.09
CA ALA A 356 -23.82 12.73 118.67
C ALA A 356 -25.33 12.86 118.38
N ALA A 357 -26.08 13.64 119.17
CA ALA A 357 -27.50 13.83 118.92
C ALA A 357 -27.81 14.71 117.71
N LYS A 358 -27.04 15.80 117.50
CA LYS A 358 -27.14 16.61 116.28
C LYS A 358 -26.66 15.83 115.06
N ARG A 359 -25.53 15.13 115.18
CA ARG A 359 -25.03 14.15 114.20
C ARG A 359 -26.13 13.16 113.83
N GLY A 360 -26.87 12.60 114.79
CA GLY A 360 -27.95 11.66 114.48
C GLY A 360 -29.08 12.25 113.63
N ARG A 361 -29.52 13.50 113.89
CA ARG A 361 -30.55 14.17 113.08
C ARG A 361 -30.02 14.59 111.71
N ASP A 362 -28.81 15.15 111.69
CA ASP A 362 -28.14 15.52 110.47
C ASP A 362 -27.85 14.27 109.62
N GLU A 363 -27.48 13.14 110.25
CA GLU A 363 -27.30 11.83 109.61
C GLU A 363 -28.59 11.32 108.99
N GLU A 364 -29.73 11.45 109.65
CA GLU A 364 -31.01 10.99 109.09
C GLU A 364 -31.47 11.87 107.92
N MET A 365 -31.35 13.20 108.06
CA MET A 365 -31.58 14.12 106.93
C MET A 365 -30.62 13.85 105.77
N LEU A 366 -29.35 13.59 106.06
CA LEU A 366 -28.35 13.21 105.06
C LEU A 366 -28.66 11.85 104.45
N ARG A 367 -29.21 10.89 105.20
CA ARG A 367 -29.65 9.59 104.67
C ARG A 367 -30.81 9.76 103.70
N VAL A 368 -31.83 10.53 104.05
CA VAL A 368 -32.98 10.81 103.17
C VAL A 368 -32.51 11.56 101.92
N ALA A 369 -31.74 12.65 102.07
CA ALA A 369 -31.18 13.38 100.94
C ALA A 369 -30.26 12.52 100.07
N ARG A 370 -29.51 11.58 100.67
CA ARG A 370 -28.67 10.63 99.93
C ARG A 370 -29.50 9.58 99.21
N LEU A 371 -30.59 9.11 99.78
CA LEU A 371 -31.53 8.22 99.10
C LEU A 371 -32.20 8.92 97.91
N GLU A 372 -32.65 10.16 98.08
CA GLU A 372 -33.18 10.98 96.98
C GLU A 372 -32.11 11.26 95.92
N GLN A 373 -30.88 11.55 96.32
CA GLN A 373 -29.75 11.70 95.39
C GLN A 373 -29.47 10.39 94.63
N ILE A 374 -29.52 9.24 95.30
CA ILE A 374 -29.35 7.93 94.67
C ILE A 374 -30.48 7.69 93.67
N GLN A 375 -31.74 7.89 94.05
CA GLN A 375 -32.90 7.72 93.16
C GLN A 375 -32.84 8.66 91.95
N ASN A 376 -32.50 9.92 92.16
CA ASN A 376 -32.31 10.88 91.06
C ASN A 376 -31.14 10.46 90.16
N LYS A 377 -30.03 9.97 90.73
CA LYS A 377 -28.90 9.45 89.97
C LYS A 377 -29.28 8.20 89.18
N GLU A 378 -30.02 7.28 89.77
CA GLU A 378 -30.53 6.07 89.09
C GLU A 378 -31.50 6.44 87.95
N HIS A 379 -32.38 7.42 88.17
CA HIS A 379 -33.27 7.92 87.13
C HIS A 379 -32.51 8.59 85.98
N CYS A 380 -31.54 9.46 86.28
CA CYS A 380 -30.66 10.06 85.27
C CYS A 380 -29.87 9.00 84.50
N LEU A 381 -29.27 8.03 85.18
CA LEU A 381 -28.55 6.91 84.55
C LEU A 381 -29.47 6.06 83.67
N SER A 382 -30.73 5.84 84.07
CA SER A 382 -31.71 5.13 83.25
C SER A 382 -32.07 5.89 81.97
N ILE A 383 -32.27 7.22 82.08
CA ILE A 383 -32.50 8.08 80.91
C ILE A 383 -31.27 8.11 80.01
N GLU A 384 -30.07 8.24 80.56
CA GLU A 384 -28.80 8.22 79.83
C GLU A 384 -28.60 6.89 79.10
N ALA A 385 -28.79 5.75 79.78
CA ALA A 385 -28.73 4.43 79.15
C ALA A 385 -29.80 4.27 78.06
N GLY A 386 -30.99 4.86 78.24
CA GLY A 386 -32.03 4.90 77.21
C GLY A 386 -31.62 5.73 75.98
N ARG A 387 -31.00 6.89 76.20
CA ARG A 387 -30.45 7.75 75.14
C ARG A 387 -29.31 7.05 74.40
N GLU A 388 -28.35 6.45 75.12
CA GLU A 388 -27.23 5.71 74.55
C GLU A 388 -27.71 4.52 73.71
N LYS A 389 -28.72 3.76 74.17
CA LYS A 389 -29.34 2.70 73.37
C LYS A 389 -30.01 3.24 72.11
N ALA A 390 -30.78 4.32 72.23
CA ALA A 390 -31.42 4.94 71.07
C ALA A 390 -30.41 5.50 70.07
N GLU A 391 -29.29 6.06 70.53
CA GLU A 391 -28.19 6.50 69.68
C GLU A 391 -27.47 5.32 69.02
N PHE A 392 -27.19 4.25 69.78
CA PHE A 392 -26.62 3.02 69.25
C PHE A 392 -27.51 2.40 68.17
N ASP A 393 -28.82 2.31 68.41
CA ASP A 393 -29.78 1.79 67.44
C ASP A 393 -29.87 2.69 66.19
N ARG A 394 -29.81 4.02 66.34
CA ARG A 394 -29.74 4.95 65.20
C ARG A 394 -28.47 4.72 64.38
N VAL A 395 -27.31 4.60 65.04
CA VAL A 395 -26.03 4.34 64.37
C VAL A 395 -26.06 2.98 63.67
N LEU A 396 -26.59 1.94 64.33
CA LEU A 396 -26.70 0.60 63.76
C LEU A 396 -27.62 0.59 62.54
N ASN A 397 -28.79 1.23 62.63
CA ASN A 397 -29.71 1.37 61.51
C ASN A 397 -29.08 2.16 60.34
N ALA A 398 -28.39 3.27 60.63
CA ALA A 398 -27.66 4.03 59.63
C ALA A 398 -26.55 3.20 58.96
N GLN A 399 -25.83 2.37 59.73
CA GLN A 399 -24.83 1.44 59.20
C GLN A 399 -25.48 0.34 58.34
N GLN A 400 -26.60 -0.25 58.77
CA GLN A 400 -27.33 -1.24 57.98
C GLN A 400 -27.86 -0.64 56.68
N GLU A 401 -28.40 0.58 56.71
CA GLU A 401 -28.80 1.31 55.51
C GLU A 401 -27.62 1.63 54.59
N ALA A 402 -26.47 2.03 55.15
CA ALA A 402 -25.26 2.28 54.37
C ALA A 402 -24.77 1.00 53.68
N ILE A 403 -24.75 -0.14 54.39
CA ILE A 403 -24.42 -1.45 53.84
C ILE A 403 -25.42 -1.85 52.74
N ALA A 404 -26.72 -1.63 52.96
CA ALA A 404 -27.75 -1.93 51.95
C ALA A 404 -27.58 -1.07 50.69
N LYS A 405 -27.35 0.24 50.84
CA LYS A 405 -27.07 1.18 49.74
C LYS A 405 -25.81 0.79 48.99
N GLN A 406 -24.73 0.42 49.68
CA GLN A 406 -23.49 -0.05 49.06
C GLN A 406 -23.72 -1.35 48.26
N LYS A 407 -24.38 -2.35 48.85
CA LYS A 407 -24.74 -3.60 48.15
C LYS A 407 -25.60 -3.34 46.91
N GLU A 408 -26.52 -2.38 46.96
CA GLU A 408 -27.32 -2.01 45.79
C GLU A 408 -26.46 -1.34 44.71
N GLN A 409 -25.57 -0.42 45.10
CA GLN A 409 -24.63 0.21 44.17
C GLN A 409 -23.70 -0.81 43.52
N GLU A 410 -23.13 -1.73 44.28
CA GLU A 410 -22.31 -2.84 43.77
C GLU A 410 -23.10 -3.70 42.77
N LYS A 411 -24.35 -4.08 43.10
CA LYS A 411 -25.23 -4.79 42.15
C LYS A 411 -25.47 -3.99 40.87
N ARG A 412 -25.68 -2.67 40.96
CA ARG A 412 -25.85 -1.81 39.78
C ARG A 412 -24.56 -1.74 38.95
N GLN A 413 -23.40 -1.61 39.60
CA GLN A 413 -22.09 -1.63 38.94
C GLN A 413 -21.83 -2.97 38.26
N HIS A 414 -22.08 -4.10 38.94
CA HIS A 414 -21.98 -5.43 38.36
C HIS A 414 -22.90 -5.62 37.15
N LYS A 415 -24.16 -5.15 37.23
CA LYS A 415 -25.08 -5.19 36.08
C LYS A 415 -24.56 -4.35 34.90
N ARG A 416 -24.07 -3.13 35.15
CA ARG A 416 -23.48 -2.28 34.12
C ARG A 416 -22.23 -2.92 33.51
N ALA A 417 -21.35 -3.49 34.32
CA ALA A 417 -20.16 -4.21 33.88
C ALA A 417 -20.54 -5.44 33.03
N ALA A 418 -21.57 -6.20 33.43
CA ALA A 418 -22.05 -7.35 32.67
C ALA A 418 -22.65 -6.94 31.31
N GLN A 419 -23.46 -5.87 31.28
CA GLN A 419 -24.00 -5.31 30.04
C GLN A 419 -22.89 -4.80 29.12
N HIS A 420 -21.92 -4.07 29.67
CA HIS A 420 -20.76 -3.59 28.92
C HIS A 420 -19.92 -4.75 28.36
N ALA A 421 -19.66 -5.79 29.17
CA ALA A 421 -18.96 -6.98 28.71
C ALA A 421 -19.74 -7.73 27.62
N GLN A 422 -21.07 -7.78 27.71
CA GLN A 422 -21.92 -8.36 26.66
C GLN A 422 -21.87 -7.53 25.37
N ALA A 423 -21.91 -6.20 25.46
CA ALA A 423 -21.76 -5.31 24.31
C ALA A 423 -20.39 -5.49 23.64
N ILE A 424 -19.30 -5.60 24.40
CA ILE A 424 -17.97 -5.91 23.86
C ILE A 424 -17.98 -7.25 23.13
N ARG A 425 -18.56 -8.30 23.74
CA ARG A 425 -18.67 -9.62 23.08
C ARG A 425 -19.46 -9.55 21.77
N GLN A 426 -20.53 -8.75 21.71
CA GLN A 426 -21.30 -8.54 20.49
C GLN A 426 -20.47 -7.80 19.43
N GLN A 427 -19.78 -6.71 19.81
CA GLN A 427 -18.88 -5.99 18.91
C GLN A 427 -17.74 -6.87 18.39
N MET A 428 -17.17 -7.75 19.22
CA MET A 428 -16.17 -8.72 18.78
C MET A 428 -16.74 -9.68 17.73
N LYS A 429 -17.92 -10.25 17.98
CA LYS A 429 -18.60 -11.13 17.01
C LYS A 429 -18.92 -10.41 15.69
N GLU A 430 -19.42 -9.19 15.75
CA GLU A 430 -19.71 -8.38 14.56
C GLU A 430 -18.43 -8.07 13.76
N ARG A 431 -17.34 -7.72 14.46
CA ARG A 431 -16.03 -7.53 13.84
C ARG A 431 -15.52 -8.81 13.20
N GLU A 432 -15.59 -9.94 13.90
CA GLU A 432 -15.20 -11.26 13.36
C GLU A 432 -16.00 -11.60 12.09
N LEU A 433 -17.33 -11.46 12.13
CA LEU A 433 -18.18 -11.67 10.96
C LEU A 433 -17.84 -10.71 9.82
N SER A 434 -17.55 -9.44 10.11
CA SER A 434 -17.15 -8.47 9.08
C SER A 434 -15.80 -8.82 8.46
N VAL A 435 -14.85 -9.35 9.25
CA VAL A 435 -13.54 -9.80 8.75
C VAL A 435 -13.71 -11.04 7.89
N ILE A 436 -14.54 -12.00 8.32
CA ILE A 436 -14.87 -13.19 7.53
C ILE A 436 -15.53 -12.78 6.22
N ALA A 437 -16.53 -11.88 6.25
CA ALA A 437 -17.21 -11.40 5.05
C ALA A 437 -16.25 -10.72 4.08
N LYS A 438 -15.41 -9.79 4.56
CA LYS A 438 -14.36 -9.15 3.74
C LYS A 438 -13.39 -10.17 3.16
N ARG A 439 -12.98 -11.16 3.95
CA ARG A 439 -12.12 -12.24 3.48
C ARG A 439 -12.81 -13.06 2.37
N SER A 440 -14.10 -13.38 2.53
CA SER A 440 -14.89 -14.05 1.49
C SER A 440 -15.06 -13.20 0.24
N GLU A 441 -15.20 -11.89 0.36
CA GLU A 441 -15.24 -10.95 -0.79
C GLU A 441 -13.91 -10.95 -1.53
N ILE A 442 -12.79 -10.83 -0.82
CA ILE A 442 -11.44 -10.91 -1.42
C ILE A 442 -11.24 -12.25 -2.14
N PHE A 443 -11.71 -13.37 -1.56
CA PHE A 443 -11.62 -14.66 -2.23
C PHE A 443 -12.49 -14.73 -3.50
N LYS A 444 -13.73 -14.21 -3.45
CA LYS A 444 -14.59 -14.14 -4.64
C LYS A 444 -14.00 -13.24 -5.73
N GLU A 445 -13.38 -12.12 -5.35
CA GLU A 445 -12.66 -11.26 -6.28
C GLU A 445 -11.45 -11.99 -6.87
N ALA A 446 -10.68 -12.71 -6.05
CA ALA A 446 -9.56 -13.53 -6.54
C ALA A 446 -10.04 -14.63 -7.50
N GLU A 447 -11.13 -15.33 -7.20
CA GLU A 447 -11.74 -16.33 -8.09
C GLU A 447 -12.17 -15.69 -9.42
N ARG A 448 -12.84 -14.53 -9.38
CA ARG A 448 -13.22 -13.79 -10.60
C ARG A 448 -12.00 -13.38 -11.43
N LEU A 449 -10.95 -12.87 -10.79
CA LEU A 449 -9.71 -12.50 -11.48
C LEU A 449 -9.03 -13.72 -12.10
N ILE A 450 -9.06 -14.88 -11.43
CA ILE A 450 -8.55 -16.14 -11.97
C ILE A 450 -9.39 -16.58 -13.18
N GLU A 451 -10.73 -16.53 -13.10
CA GLU A 451 -11.62 -16.85 -14.21
C GLU A 451 -11.44 -15.90 -15.40
N GLU A 452 -11.36 -14.59 -15.15
CA GLU A 452 -11.09 -13.57 -16.18
C GLU A 452 -9.73 -13.80 -16.84
N ALA A 453 -8.69 -14.10 -16.06
CA ALA A 453 -7.38 -14.43 -16.59
C ALA A 453 -7.41 -15.73 -17.42
N GLN A 454 -8.14 -16.76 -16.98
CA GLN A 454 -8.32 -17.99 -17.74
C GLN A 454 -9.08 -17.74 -19.06
N GLN A 455 -10.14 -16.93 -19.03
CA GLN A 455 -10.88 -16.55 -20.22
C GLN A 455 -10.01 -15.73 -21.19
N ARG A 456 -9.24 -14.76 -20.68
CA ARG A 456 -8.28 -13.98 -21.50
C ARG A 456 -7.25 -14.91 -22.14
N ARG A 457 -6.67 -15.83 -21.38
CA ARG A 457 -5.72 -16.84 -21.90
C ARG A 457 -6.33 -17.70 -23.00
N ALA A 458 -7.51 -18.27 -22.77
CA ALA A 458 -8.20 -19.09 -23.76
C ALA A 458 -8.54 -18.30 -25.03
N ARG A 459 -8.95 -17.03 -24.90
CA ARG A 459 -9.20 -16.13 -26.05
C ARG A 459 -7.91 -15.85 -26.82
N LEU A 460 -6.81 -15.53 -26.13
CA LEU A 460 -5.51 -15.30 -26.76
C LEU A 460 -5.00 -16.56 -27.48
N ASP A 461 -5.05 -17.73 -26.84
CA ASP A 461 -4.60 -18.99 -27.42
C ASP A 461 -5.42 -19.34 -28.68
N ALA A 462 -6.74 -19.17 -28.65
CA ALA A 462 -7.60 -19.37 -29.82
C ALA A 462 -7.22 -18.44 -31.00
N ILE A 463 -6.82 -17.21 -30.71
CA ILE A 463 -6.39 -16.24 -31.74
C ILE A 463 -4.99 -16.56 -32.26
N LYS A 464 -4.06 -16.91 -31.37
CA LYS A 464 -2.72 -17.38 -31.76
C LYS A 464 -2.86 -18.58 -32.71
N GLU A 465 -3.71 -19.55 -32.39
CA GLU A 465 -3.97 -20.68 -33.27
C GLU A 465 -4.58 -20.28 -34.63
N LYS A 466 -5.54 -19.35 -34.65
CA LYS A 466 -6.11 -18.83 -35.91
C LYS A 466 -5.02 -18.18 -36.78
N LYS A 467 -4.19 -17.32 -36.20
CA LYS A 467 -3.10 -16.65 -36.93
C LYS A 467 -2.03 -17.59 -37.42
N LEU A 468 -1.70 -18.62 -36.65
CA LEU A 468 -0.76 -19.66 -37.09
C LEU A 468 -1.34 -20.48 -38.25
N LYS A 469 -2.65 -20.76 -38.25
CA LYS A 469 -3.33 -21.39 -39.39
C LYS A 469 -3.36 -20.47 -40.62
N GLU A 470 -3.64 -19.19 -40.44
CA GLU A 470 -3.58 -18.18 -41.51
C GLU A 470 -2.16 -18.09 -42.08
N LEU A 471 -1.14 -18.09 -41.23
CA LEU A 471 0.27 -18.10 -41.64
C LEU A 471 0.58 -19.30 -42.53
N ARG A 472 0.17 -20.50 -42.13
CA ARG A 472 0.33 -21.72 -42.94
C ARG A 472 -0.45 -21.61 -44.27
N ALA A 473 -1.62 -20.98 -44.27
CA ALA A 473 -2.40 -20.76 -45.49
C ALA A 473 -1.78 -19.76 -46.47
N THR A 474 -0.93 -18.84 -46.00
CA THR A 474 -0.20 -17.90 -46.88
C THR A 474 0.89 -18.54 -47.74
N GLY A 475 1.20 -19.82 -47.53
CA GLY A 475 2.16 -20.57 -48.35
C GLY A 475 3.63 -20.37 -47.99
N LEU A 476 3.92 -19.82 -46.81
CA LEU A 476 5.29 -19.72 -46.28
C LEU A 476 5.89 -21.10 -46.04
N SER A 477 7.22 -21.19 -46.16
CA SER A 477 7.96 -22.40 -45.84
C SER A 477 7.66 -22.92 -44.43
N GLU A 478 7.45 -24.24 -44.30
CA GLU A 478 7.07 -24.88 -43.04
C GLU A 478 8.16 -24.72 -41.96
N LYS A 479 9.42 -24.52 -42.36
CA LYS A 479 10.53 -24.20 -41.44
C LYS A 479 10.25 -22.92 -40.65
N TYR A 480 9.79 -21.87 -41.33
CA TYR A 480 9.49 -20.59 -40.69
C TYR A 480 8.18 -20.64 -39.90
N CYS A 481 7.17 -21.36 -40.39
CA CYS A 481 5.93 -21.57 -39.65
C CYS A 481 6.18 -22.27 -38.31
N THR A 482 6.97 -23.36 -38.30
CA THR A 482 7.29 -24.10 -37.07
C THR A 482 8.13 -23.28 -36.08
N GLU A 483 9.02 -22.42 -36.57
CA GLU A 483 9.79 -21.50 -35.72
C GLU A 483 8.88 -20.47 -35.04
N VAL A 484 7.96 -19.86 -35.79
CA VAL A 484 6.97 -18.93 -35.24
C VAL A 484 6.08 -19.63 -34.22
N GLU A 485 5.62 -20.85 -34.49
CA GLU A 485 4.83 -21.65 -33.53
C GLU A 485 5.57 -21.94 -32.23
N ARG A 486 6.84 -22.32 -32.32
CA ARG A 486 7.68 -22.58 -31.14
C ARG A 486 7.86 -21.29 -30.32
N LYS A 487 8.15 -20.17 -30.98
CA LYS A 487 8.30 -18.87 -30.33
C LYS A 487 6.97 -18.39 -29.73
N ALA A 488 5.86 -18.56 -30.43
CA ALA A 488 4.51 -18.21 -29.97
C ALA A 488 4.08 -18.96 -28.71
N ARG A 489 4.45 -20.25 -28.58
CA ARG A 489 4.25 -21.05 -27.36
C ARG A 489 5.22 -20.65 -26.25
N GLY A 490 6.39 -20.13 -26.61
CA GLY A 490 7.40 -19.60 -25.70
C GLY A 490 7.09 -18.19 -25.17
N LEU A 491 6.22 -17.43 -25.85
CA LEU A 491 5.60 -16.19 -25.36
C LEU A 491 4.63 -16.56 -24.22
N LYS A 492 5.21 -16.92 -23.08
CA LYS A 492 4.47 -17.11 -21.84
C LYS A 492 4.02 -15.75 -21.30
N LEU A 493 2.77 -15.74 -20.84
CA LEU A 493 2.12 -14.68 -20.09
C LEU A 493 2.90 -14.28 -18.84
#